data_AF-A0A4Q5NXV1-F1
#
_entry.id   AF-A0A4Q5NXV1-F1
#
_cell.length_a   1.000
_cell.length_b   1.000
_cell.length_c   1.000
_cell.angle_alpha   90.00
_cell.angle_beta   90.00
_cell.angle_gamma   90.00
#
_symmetry.space_group_name_H-M   'P 1'
#
loop_
_entity.id
_entity.type
_entity.pdbx_description
1 polymer ?
#
loop_
_entity_poly.entity_id
_entity_poly.type
_entity_poly.pdbx_seq_one_letter_code
_entity_poly.pdbx_strand_id
1 'polypeptide(L)'
;MKRVLWVGLLALAPLLNGCATNDSGPSLGNLGHNFADDWTGARSFDRALADWEQLQQRKLVENNRFDKDWAKQVSEDLKPIDEAGRALDQRIKGGSKGSLNVAQLWITARMNDAAVSEVGAQTLPAGRDRDEARLDSIRAYRAALAFLPSEPQKWRSLDPQSLNALGYFLADRGNGKADFALGSQLTKLAMDLMPERNSFERYVRASGPGDSYAWALFRLGRTAEALKQQAEVIAILGDDGGPNTPPSAEIIYHWGAICRVAGRENSARDAFTYALSQNPSPELREILEANLSGALV
;
A
#
# COMPACT_ATOMS: atom_id res chain seq x y z
N MET A 1 26.68 -12.91 4.77
CA MET A 1 25.28 -12.99 5.27
C MET A 1 24.60 -11.64 5.07
N LYS A 2 23.89 -11.43 3.94
CA LYS A 2 23.09 -10.22 3.68
C LYS A 2 21.94 -10.57 2.73
N ARG A 3 20.74 -10.75 3.27
CA ARG A 3 19.47 -10.89 2.53
C ARG A 3 18.31 -10.50 3.45
N VAL A 4 18.03 -9.21 3.65
CA VAL A 4 16.73 -8.74 4.16
C VAL A 4 16.51 -7.30 3.67
N LEU A 5 15.90 -7.14 2.50
CA LEU A 5 15.34 -5.86 2.03
C LEU A 5 14.23 -6.08 0.99
N TRP A 6 13.58 -7.25 1.02
CA TRP A 6 12.74 -7.74 -0.08
C TRP A 6 11.26 -7.95 0.26
N VAL A 7 10.78 -7.49 1.42
CA VAL A 7 9.37 -7.73 1.81
C VAL A 7 8.42 -6.67 1.24
N GLY A 8 8.88 -5.42 1.01
CA GLY A 8 8.03 -4.35 0.45
C GLY A 8 7.72 -4.50 -1.05
N LEU A 9 8.66 -5.03 -1.86
CA LEU A 9 8.45 -5.22 -3.29
C LEU A 9 7.74 -6.55 -3.64
N LEU A 10 7.89 -7.60 -2.81
CA LEU A 10 7.24 -8.90 -3.05
C LEU A 10 5.73 -8.89 -2.74
N ALA A 11 5.20 -7.85 -2.08
CA ALA A 11 3.77 -7.65 -1.92
C ALA A 11 3.04 -7.31 -3.25
N LEU A 12 3.77 -6.94 -4.31
CA LEU A 12 3.22 -6.67 -5.64
C LEU A 12 3.26 -7.88 -6.60
N ALA A 13 4.03 -8.93 -6.30
CA ALA A 13 4.21 -10.07 -7.20
C ALA A 13 2.99 -11.02 -7.30
N PRO A 14 2.14 -11.22 -6.26
CA PRO A 14 0.95 -12.07 -6.40
C PRO A 14 -0.21 -11.43 -7.16
N LEU A 15 -0.11 -10.15 -7.58
CA LEU A 15 -1.19 -9.42 -8.25
C LEU A 15 -1.59 -9.97 -9.63
N LEU A 16 -0.84 -10.93 -10.20
CA LEU A 16 -0.90 -11.22 -11.65
C LEU A 16 -1.12 -12.69 -12.05
N ASN A 17 -1.25 -13.63 -11.10
CA ASN A 17 -1.48 -15.06 -11.42
C ASN A 17 -2.87 -15.61 -11.03
N GLY A 18 -3.83 -14.74 -10.71
CA GLY A 18 -5.17 -15.13 -10.22
C GLY A 18 -6.21 -15.48 -11.29
N CYS A 19 -5.85 -15.66 -12.57
CA CYS A 19 -6.81 -15.92 -13.65
C CYS A 19 -6.34 -17.05 -14.58
N ALA A 20 -6.15 -18.26 -14.05
CA ALA A 20 -6.18 -19.48 -14.85
C ALA A 20 -6.40 -20.72 -13.98
N THR A 21 -7.63 -21.24 -13.93
CA THR A 21 -7.90 -22.69 -14.08
C THR A 21 -9.39 -22.92 -14.37
N ASN A 22 -9.62 -23.91 -15.25
CA ASN A 22 -10.86 -24.34 -15.87
C ASN A 22 -11.94 -24.86 -14.91
N ASP A 23 -13.22 -24.68 -15.28
CA ASP A 23 -14.23 -25.75 -15.31
C ASP A 23 -15.50 -25.31 -16.08
N SER A 24 -16.27 -26.29 -16.52
CA SER A 24 -17.02 -26.37 -17.79
C SER A 24 -18.54 -26.08 -17.71
N GLY A 25 -19.02 -25.19 -18.62
CA GLY A 25 -20.38 -25.16 -19.23
C GLY A 25 -21.45 -24.20 -18.62
N PRO A 26 -22.56 -23.87 -19.33
CA PRO A 26 -22.80 -23.75 -20.77
C PRO A 26 -22.87 -22.27 -21.25
N SER A 27 -22.79 -22.09 -22.57
CA SER A 27 -22.63 -20.84 -23.31
C SER A 27 -23.73 -19.79 -23.11
N LEU A 28 -23.33 -18.56 -22.77
CA LEU A 28 -24.04 -17.32 -23.14
C LEU A 28 -23.31 -16.67 -24.33
N GLY A 29 -23.54 -17.22 -25.51
CA GLY A 29 -23.15 -16.59 -26.77
C GLY A 29 -24.02 -15.37 -27.06
N ASN A 30 -23.38 -14.29 -27.52
CA ASN A 30 -23.94 -13.11 -28.22
C ASN A 30 -23.86 -11.71 -27.57
N LEU A 31 -22.97 -11.46 -26.62
CA LEU A 31 -22.59 -10.06 -26.29
C LEU A 31 -21.07 -9.77 -26.33
N GLY A 32 -20.24 -10.77 -26.64
CA GLY A 32 -18.77 -10.66 -26.56
C GLY A 32 -18.02 -10.34 -27.86
N HIS A 33 -18.66 -10.32 -29.02
CA HIS A 33 -17.92 -10.28 -30.30
C HIS A 33 -17.59 -8.89 -30.86
N ASN A 34 -18.10 -7.79 -30.28
CA ASN A 34 -17.84 -6.45 -30.82
C ASN A 34 -16.88 -5.59 -29.96
N PHE A 35 -16.32 -6.11 -28.87
CA PHE A 35 -15.44 -5.33 -27.98
C PHE A 35 -13.97 -5.77 -28.00
N ALA A 36 -13.67 -6.98 -28.48
CA ALA A 36 -12.31 -7.54 -28.47
C ALA A 36 -11.45 -7.08 -29.67
N ASP A 37 -12.07 -6.68 -30.79
CA ASP A 37 -11.33 -6.43 -32.03
C ASP A 37 -10.79 -4.99 -32.18
N ASP A 38 -11.27 -4.03 -31.39
CA ASP A 38 -10.84 -2.62 -31.44
C ASP A 38 -9.92 -2.17 -30.28
N TRP A 39 -9.53 -3.10 -29.40
CA TRP A 39 -8.73 -2.77 -28.22
C TRP A 39 -7.22 -2.97 -28.44
N THR A 40 -6.61 -2.13 -29.29
CA THR A 40 -5.13 -2.01 -29.41
C THR A 40 -4.47 -1.56 -28.10
N GLY A 41 -5.22 -0.89 -27.22
CA GLY A 41 -4.82 -0.46 -25.87
C GLY A 41 -4.63 -1.59 -24.85
N ALA A 42 -5.39 -2.69 -24.96
CA ALA A 42 -5.21 -3.88 -24.10
C ALA A 42 -3.83 -4.48 -24.30
N ARG A 43 -3.50 -4.69 -25.58
CA ARG A 43 -2.26 -5.34 -25.97
C ARG A 43 -1.06 -4.47 -25.64
N SER A 44 -1.22 -3.14 -25.62
CA SER A 44 -0.17 -2.24 -25.14
C SER A 44 -0.05 -2.22 -23.61
N PHE A 45 -1.15 -2.40 -22.88
CA PHE A 45 -1.12 -2.54 -21.42
C PHE A 45 -0.51 -3.88 -20.98
N ASP A 46 -0.95 -5.00 -21.54
CA ASP A 46 -0.41 -6.33 -21.27
C ASP A 46 1.08 -6.42 -21.64
N ARG A 47 1.48 -5.75 -22.73
CA ARG A 47 2.89 -5.64 -23.12
C ARG A 47 3.68 -4.75 -22.17
N ALA A 48 3.16 -3.58 -21.77
CA ALA A 48 3.82 -2.72 -20.79
C ALA A 48 3.98 -3.39 -19.43
N LEU A 49 3.00 -4.21 -19.04
CA LEU A 49 3.03 -5.01 -17.82
C LEU A 49 4.06 -6.14 -17.91
N ALA A 50 4.10 -6.88 -19.02
CA ALA A 50 5.11 -7.91 -19.26
C ALA A 50 6.54 -7.33 -19.33
N ASP A 51 6.69 -6.14 -19.95
CA ASP A 51 7.96 -5.42 -20.00
C ASP A 51 8.39 -4.98 -18.58
N TRP A 52 7.45 -4.52 -17.75
CA TRP A 52 7.68 -4.20 -16.34
C TRP A 52 8.11 -5.42 -15.52
N GLU A 53 7.42 -6.56 -15.66
CA GLU A 53 7.78 -7.82 -14.99
C GLU A 53 9.17 -8.31 -15.41
N GLN A 54 9.50 -8.22 -16.70
CA GLN A 54 10.81 -8.59 -17.22
C GLN A 54 11.93 -7.65 -16.73
N LEU A 55 11.61 -6.37 -16.52
CA LEU A 55 12.49 -5.39 -15.88
C LEU A 55 12.73 -5.71 -14.41
N GLN A 56 11.70 -6.12 -13.66
CA GLN A 56 11.84 -6.57 -12.26
C GLN A 56 12.69 -7.85 -12.17
N GLN A 57 12.47 -8.82 -13.07
CA GLN A 57 13.24 -10.07 -13.16
C GLN A 57 14.71 -9.84 -13.50
N ARG A 58 15.02 -8.95 -14.46
CA ARG A 58 16.41 -8.59 -14.79
C ARG A 58 17.12 -7.89 -13.62
N LYS A 59 16.40 -7.06 -12.86
CA LYS A 59 16.95 -6.33 -11.71
C LYS A 59 17.17 -7.20 -10.46
N LEU A 60 16.47 -8.34 -10.32
CA LEU A 60 16.78 -9.35 -9.30
C LEU A 60 18.16 -10.01 -9.50
N VAL A 61 18.70 -9.96 -10.72
CA VAL A 61 19.99 -10.55 -11.09
C VAL A 61 21.15 -9.55 -10.91
N GLU A 62 20.89 -8.24 -10.98
CA GLU A 62 21.93 -7.20 -10.98
C GLU A 62 21.89 -6.34 -9.70
N ASN A 63 22.79 -6.65 -8.76
CA ASN A 63 22.88 -6.00 -7.45
C ASN A 63 23.18 -4.48 -7.50
N ASN A 64 22.35 -3.70 -6.79
CA ASN A 64 22.73 -2.62 -5.86
C ASN A 64 23.32 -1.29 -6.42
N ARG A 65 22.66 -0.65 -7.39
CA ARG A 65 22.83 0.81 -7.63
C ARG A 65 21.48 1.51 -7.79
N PHE A 66 21.00 2.09 -6.70
CA PHE A 66 19.96 3.10 -6.71
C PHE A 66 20.65 4.46 -6.82
N ASP A 67 20.93 4.93 -8.04
CA ASP A 67 21.44 6.28 -8.29
C ASP A 67 20.39 7.17 -8.97
N LYS A 68 20.71 8.44 -9.20
CA LYS A 68 19.80 9.41 -9.82
C LYS A 68 19.37 9.03 -11.24
N ASP A 69 20.17 8.23 -11.94
CA ASP A 69 19.84 7.75 -13.28
C ASP A 69 18.79 6.64 -13.21
N TRP A 70 18.74 5.85 -12.13
CA TRP A 70 17.66 4.89 -11.88
C TRP A 70 16.30 5.56 -11.66
N ALA A 71 16.21 6.58 -10.81
CA ALA A 71 14.95 7.29 -10.57
C ALA A 71 14.43 7.96 -11.85
N LYS A 72 15.36 8.52 -12.65
CA LYS A 72 15.05 9.07 -13.96
C LYS A 72 14.58 7.99 -14.94
N GLN A 73 15.26 6.84 -15.01
CA GLN A 73 14.87 5.74 -15.90
C GLN A 73 13.51 5.15 -15.51
N VAL A 74 13.24 4.94 -14.22
CA VAL A 74 11.92 4.50 -13.75
C VAL A 74 10.85 5.53 -14.12
N SER A 75 11.12 6.82 -13.97
CA SER A 75 10.20 7.87 -14.40
C SER A 75 9.93 7.83 -15.91
N GLU A 76 10.95 7.61 -16.74
CA GLU A 76 10.82 7.46 -18.19
C GLU A 76 10.03 6.18 -18.57
N ASP A 77 10.34 5.05 -17.92
CA ASP A 77 9.67 3.75 -18.14
C ASP A 77 8.19 3.78 -17.76
N LEU A 78 7.80 4.66 -16.81
CA LEU A 78 6.41 4.83 -16.39
C LEU A 78 5.62 5.82 -17.26
N LYS A 79 6.27 6.65 -18.10
CA LYS A 79 5.57 7.61 -18.98
C LYS A 79 4.49 6.98 -19.85
N PRO A 80 4.66 5.78 -20.46
CA PRO A 80 3.61 5.15 -21.26
C PRO A 80 2.36 4.79 -20.45
N ILE A 81 2.52 4.38 -19.19
CA ILE A 81 1.40 4.10 -18.28
C ILE A 81 0.67 5.40 -17.95
N ASP A 82 1.43 6.45 -17.72
CA ASP A 82 0.96 7.79 -17.39
C ASP A 82 0.20 8.44 -18.57
N GLU A 83 0.68 8.23 -19.80
CA GLU A 83 0.02 8.61 -21.05
C GLU A 83 -1.23 7.78 -21.32
N ALA A 84 -1.19 6.46 -21.08
CA ALA A 84 -2.35 5.58 -21.19
C ALA A 84 -3.44 5.99 -20.20
N GLY A 85 -3.05 6.36 -18.97
CA GLY A 85 -3.92 6.98 -17.98
C GLY A 85 -4.56 8.25 -18.53
N ARG A 86 -3.76 9.23 -18.97
CA ARG A 86 -4.28 10.50 -19.53
C ARG A 86 -5.23 10.29 -20.73
N ALA A 87 -4.92 9.38 -21.63
CA ALA A 87 -5.77 9.05 -22.78
C ALA A 87 -7.12 8.42 -22.36
N LEU A 88 -7.08 7.55 -21.34
CA LEU A 88 -8.28 6.97 -20.73
C LEU A 88 -9.12 8.05 -20.02
N ASP A 89 -8.48 9.01 -19.35
CA ASP A 89 -9.15 10.13 -18.65
C ASP A 89 -9.93 11.00 -19.63
N GLN A 90 -9.31 11.33 -20.78
CA GLN A 90 -9.95 12.08 -21.85
C GLN A 90 -11.18 11.34 -22.42
N ARG A 91 -11.10 10.02 -22.59
CA ARG A 91 -12.24 9.19 -23.05
C ARG A 91 -13.37 9.13 -22.03
N ILE A 92 -13.08 9.04 -20.73
CA ILE A 92 -14.08 8.99 -19.67
C ILE A 92 -14.74 10.35 -19.45
N LYS A 93 -13.96 11.44 -19.49
CA LYS A 93 -14.48 12.82 -19.53
C LYS A 93 -15.39 13.04 -20.74
N GLY A 94 -15.18 12.29 -21.83
CA GLY A 94 -16.06 12.18 -22.99
C GLY A 94 -17.36 11.38 -22.78
N GLY A 95 -17.64 10.86 -21.58
CA GLY A 95 -18.97 10.34 -21.19
C GLY A 95 -19.04 8.89 -20.73
N SER A 96 -17.96 8.11 -20.74
CA SER A 96 -18.02 6.70 -20.30
C SER A 96 -17.82 6.54 -18.78
N LYS A 97 -18.79 6.98 -17.97
CA LYS A 97 -18.90 6.55 -16.56
C LYS A 97 -19.45 5.13 -16.53
N GLY A 98 -18.60 4.13 -16.74
CA GLY A 98 -19.08 2.81 -17.17
C GLY A 98 -18.83 1.63 -16.24
N SER A 99 -17.58 1.38 -15.82
CA SER A 99 -17.28 0.09 -15.17
C SER A 99 -16.38 0.24 -13.96
N LEU A 100 -16.66 -0.57 -12.95
CA LEU A 100 -15.94 -0.62 -11.70
C LEU A 100 -14.45 -0.98 -11.92
N ASN A 101 -14.14 -1.69 -13.02
CA ASN A 101 -12.79 -1.98 -13.49
C ASN A 101 -11.99 -0.71 -13.82
N VAL A 102 -12.64 0.35 -14.33
CA VAL A 102 -11.97 1.61 -14.66
C VAL A 102 -11.58 2.36 -13.39
N ALA A 103 -12.44 2.39 -12.36
CA ALA A 103 -12.12 3.03 -11.09
C ALA A 103 -10.91 2.35 -10.41
N GLN A 104 -10.87 1.01 -10.41
CA GLN A 104 -9.74 0.26 -9.89
C GLN A 104 -8.43 0.59 -10.63
N LEU A 105 -8.44 0.62 -11.97
CA LEU A 105 -7.25 0.96 -12.76
C LEU A 105 -6.71 2.35 -12.41
N TRP A 106 -7.58 3.34 -12.21
CA TRP A 106 -7.20 4.68 -11.80
C TRP A 106 -6.60 4.75 -10.41
N ILE A 107 -7.24 4.07 -9.46
CA ILE A 107 -6.73 3.98 -8.08
C ILE A 107 -5.33 3.36 -8.11
N THR A 108 -5.15 2.24 -8.79
CA THR A 108 -3.85 1.56 -8.90
C THR A 108 -2.81 2.43 -9.57
N ALA A 109 -3.12 3.10 -10.68
CA ALA A 109 -2.17 3.99 -11.37
C ALA A 109 -1.70 5.13 -10.44
N ARG A 110 -2.63 5.79 -9.74
CA ARG A 110 -2.29 6.88 -8.82
C ARG A 110 -1.55 6.41 -7.58
N MET A 111 -1.83 5.22 -7.10
CA MET A 111 -1.06 4.62 -6.02
C MET A 111 0.38 4.29 -6.45
N ASN A 112 0.57 3.85 -7.69
CA ASN A 112 1.91 3.64 -8.24
C ASN A 112 2.69 4.95 -8.33
N ASP A 113 2.07 6.03 -8.83
CA ASP A 113 2.67 7.38 -8.82
C ASP A 113 3.09 7.76 -7.38
N ALA A 114 2.18 7.54 -6.41
CA ALA A 114 2.44 7.86 -5.01
C ALA A 114 3.60 7.07 -4.41
N ALA A 115 3.70 5.77 -4.73
CA ALA A 115 4.76 4.89 -4.27
C ALA A 115 6.12 5.29 -4.86
N VAL A 116 6.16 5.65 -6.14
CA VAL A 116 7.39 6.12 -6.81
C VAL A 116 7.88 7.42 -6.17
N SER A 117 6.98 8.38 -5.94
CA SER A 117 7.32 9.62 -5.25
C SER A 117 7.80 9.38 -3.81
N GLU A 118 7.21 8.43 -3.09
CA GLU A 118 7.63 8.07 -1.72
C GLU A 118 9.03 7.45 -1.70
N VAL A 119 9.33 6.51 -2.60
CA VAL A 119 10.68 5.93 -2.74
C VAL A 119 11.69 7.02 -3.13
N GLY A 120 11.31 7.93 -4.02
CA GLY A 120 12.09 9.13 -4.32
C GLY A 120 12.40 9.93 -3.06
N ALA A 121 11.40 10.25 -2.24
CA ALA A 121 11.58 10.98 -1.00
C ALA A 121 12.54 10.27 -0.02
N GLN A 122 12.43 8.95 0.14
CA GLN A 122 13.27 8.18 1.05
C GLN A 122 14.75 8.11 0.63
N THR A 123 15.03 8.32 -0.66
CA THR A 123 16.40 8.28 -1.21
C THR A 123 17.05 9.67 -1.29
N LEU A 124 16.26 10.74 -1.19
CA LEU A 124 16.74 12.11 -1.22
C LEU A 124 17.24 12.56 0.16
N PRO A 125 18.31 13.38 0.22
CA PRO A 125 18.70 14.02 1.48
C PRO A 125 17.58 14.94 1.98
N ALA A 126 17.55 15.16 3.29
CA ALA A 126 16.60 16.10 3.89
C ALA A 126 16.71 17.48 3.22
N GLY A 127 15.58 18.07 2.85
CA GLY A 127 15.50 19.35 2.16
C GLY A 127 14.31 19.46 1.22
N ARG A 128 14.27 20.55 0.44
CA ARG A 128 13.15 20.91 -0.44
C ARG A 128 12.73 19.78 -1.37
N ASP A 129 13.67 19.12 -2.03
CA ASP A 129 13.36 18.09 -3.02
C ASP A 129 12.67 16.87 -2.38
N ARG A 130 13.11 16.48 -1.17
CA ARG A 130 12.46 15.41 -0.40
C ARG A 130 11.04 15.80 -0.01
N ASP A 131 10.85 17.03 0.44
CA ASP A 131 9.54 17.54 0.86
C ASP A 131 8.58 17.66 -0.34
N GLU A 132 9.07 18.07 -1.50
CA GLU A 132 8.31 18.11 -2.75
C GLU A 132 7.88 16.72 -3.21
N ALA A 133 8.79 15.74 -3.20
CA ALA A 133 8.46 14.35 -3.52
C ALA A 133 7.38 13.78 -2.58
N ARG A 134 7.42 14.11 -1.28
CA ARG A 134 6.36 13.74 -0.33
C ARG A 134 5.03 14.41 -0.65
N LEU A 135 5.05 15.69 -0.98
CA LEU A 135 3.83 16.41 -1.37
C LEU A 135 3.21 15.81 -2.63
N ASP A 136 4.02 15.37 -3.59
CA ASP A 136 3.53 14.69 -4.78
C ASP A 136 2.94 13.32 -4.46
N SER A 137 3.55 12.54 -3.56
CA SER A 137 2.96 11.31 -3.05
C SER A 137 1.59 11.55 -2.40
N ILE A 138 1.48 12.58 -1.55
CA ILE A 138 0.22 12.99 -0.92
C ILE A 138 -0.82 13.38 -1.97
N ARG A 139 -0.44 14.17 -2.99
CA ARG A 139 -1.35 14.58 -4.08
C ARG A 139 -1.85 13.38 -4.86
N ALA A 140 -0.97 12.42 -5.17
CA ALA A 140 -1.33 11.21 -5.89
C ALA A 140 -2.33 10.34 -5.12
N TYR A 141 -2.12 10.12 -3.81
CA TYR A 141 -3.10 9.42 -2.98
C TYR A 141 -4.44 10.16 -2.89
N ARG A 142 -4.42 11.48 -2.75
CA ARG A 142 -5.66 12.29 -2.75
C ARG A 142 -6.40 12.21 -4.09
N ALA A 143 -5.66 12.19 -5.20
CA ALA A 143 -6.25 11.98 -6.51
C ALA A 143 -6.87 10.59 -6.64
N ALA A 144 -6.22 9.54 -6.11
CA ALA A 144 -6.76 8.18 -6.10
C ALA A 144 -8.10 8.09 -5.34
N LEU A 145 -8.22 8.77 -4.19
CA LEU A 145 -9.45 8.80 -3.41
C LEU A 145 -10.64 9.40 -4.17
N ALA A 146 -10.41 10.33 -5.11
CA ALA A 146 -11.46 10.91 -5.93
C ALA A 146 -12.13 9.90 -6.89
N PHE A 147 -11.50 8.75 -7.12
CA PHE A 147 -12.03 7.66 -7.93
C PHE A 147 -12.73 6.56 -7.12
N LEU A 148 -12.77 6.68 -5.77
CA LEU A 148 -13.59 5.78 -4.98
C LEU A 148 -15.06 5.92 -5.39
N PRO A 149 -15.79 4.80 -5.59
CA PRO A 149 -17.23 4.86 -5.78
C PRO A 149 -17.90 5.65 -4.65
N SER A 150 -18.84 6.52 -4.99
CA SER A 150 -19.59 7.31 -3.98
C SER A 150 -20.44 6.45 -3.04
N GLU A 151 -20.69 5.21 -3.44
CA GLU A 151 -21.47 4.21 -2.73
C GLU A 151 -20.54 3.22 -2.02
N PRO A 152 -20.44 3.23 -0.67
CA PRO A 152 -19.51 2.38 0.07
C PRO A 152 -19.64 0.87 -0.20
N GLN A 153 -20.85 0.40 -0.50
CA GLN A 153 -21.10 -0.98 -0.88
C GLN A 153 -20.32 -1.43 -2.12
N LYS A 154 -19.99 -0.50 -3.03
CA LYS A 154 -19.23 -0.76 -4.26
C LYS A 154 -17.72 -0.86 -4.01
N TRP A 155 -17.24 -0.51 -2.82
CA TRP A 155 -15.82 -0.66 -2.47
C TRP A 155 -15.42 -2.13 -2.34
N ARG A 156 -16.37 -3.04 -2.06
CA ARG A 156 -16.13 -4.48 -1.92
C ARG A 156 -15.55 -5.15 -3.16
N SER A 157 -15.74 -4.54 -4.32
CA SER A 157 -15.22 -5.03 -5.59
C SER A 157 -13.91 -4.34 -6.00
N LEU A 158 -13.36 -3.48 -5.15
CA LEU A 158 -12.00 -2.97 -5.29
C LEU A 158 -11.01 -3.99 -4.70
N ASP A 159 -9.78 -3.91 -5.18
CA ASP A 159 -8.67 -4.72 -4.68
C ASP A 159 -8.37 -4.38 -3.19
N PRO A 160 -8.30 -5.38 -2.30
CA PRO A 160 -8.04 -5.16 -0.88
C PRO A 160 -6.72 -4.44 -0.58
N GLN A 161 -5.67 -4.64 -1.40
CA GLN A 161 -4.40 -3.94 -1.20
C GLN A 161 -4.54 -2.44 -1.50
N SER A 162 -5.29 -2.09 -2.54
CA SER A 162 -5.63 -0.72 -2.89
C SER A 162 -6.42 -0.04 -1.77
N LEU A 163 -7.42 -0.72 -1.22
CA LEU A 163 -8.17 -0.25 -0.06
C LEU A 163 -7.27 -0.05 1.16
N ASN A 164 -6.38 -1.00 1.44
CA ASN A 164 -5.44 -0.89 2.54
C ASN A 164 -4.52 0.32 2.40
N ALA A 165 -3.88 0.50 1.25
CA ALA A 165 -2.93 1.59 1.03
C ALA A 165 -3.60 2.96 1.12
N LEU A 166 -4.78 3.14 0.52
CA LEU A 166 -5.56 4.38 0.66
C LEU A 166 -5.95 4.63 2.11
N GLY A 167 -6.37 3.58 2.80
CA GLY A 167 -6.79 3.68 4.18
C GLY A 167 -5.64 3.99 5.14
N TYR A 168 -4.48 3.37 4.94
CA TYR A 168 -3.24 3.65 5.66
C TYR A 168 -2.76 5.07 5.42
N PHE A 169 -2.74 5.52 4.16
CA PHE A 169 -2.41 6.91 3.82
C PHE A 169 -3.30 7.92 4.57
N LEU A 170 -4.61 7.67 4.62
CA LEU A 170 -5.54 8.52 5.35
C LEU A 170 -5.31 8.49 6.85
N ALA A 171 -4.99 7.32 7.43
CA ALA A 171 -4.64 7.20 8.83
C ALA A 171 -3.35 7.98 9.16
N ASP A 172 -2.31 7.79 8.36
CA ASP A 172 -0.99 8.38 8.60
C ASP A 172 -0.95 9.89 8.31
N ARG A 173 -1.47 10.30 7.16
CA ARG A 173 -1.31 11.65 6.57
C ARG A 173 -2.62 12.40 6.36
N GLY A 174 -3.71 11.90 6.93
CA GLY A 174 -5.01 12.57 6.92
C GLY A 174 -4.98 13.92 7.65
N ASN A 175 -5.81 14.86 7.19
CA ASN A 175 -5.93 16.22 7.71
C ASN A 175 -7.06 16.37 8.74
N GLY A 176 -7.59 15.26 9.28
CA GLY A 176 -8.56 15.31 10.37
C GLY A 176 -9.41 14.06 10.52
N LYS A 177 -10.41 14.16 11.41
CA LYS A 177 -11.27 13.03 11.80
C LYS A 177 -12.01 12.38 10.63
N ALA A 178 -12.41 13.16 9.62
CA ALA A 178 -13.08 12.61 8.43
C ALA A 178 -12.17 11.68 7.64
N ASP A 179 -10.89 12.06 7.47
CA ASP A 179 -9.89 11.22 6.82
C ASP A 179 -9.62 9.97 7.64
N PHE A 180 -9.41 10.11 8.96
CA PHE A 180 -9.17 8.94 9.82
C PHE A 180 -10.38 7.99 9.85
N ALA A 181 -11.60 8.53 9.78
CA ALA A 181 -12.82 7.73 9.71
C ALA A 181 -12.90 6.94 8.40
N LEU A 182 -12.67 7.60 7.27
CA LEU A 182 -12.61 6.92 5.97
C LEU A 182 -11.47 5.90 5.95
N GLY A 183 -10.29 6.25 6.47
CA GLY A 183 -9.14 5.36 6.58
C GLY A 183 -9.46 4.10 7.36
N SER A 184 -10.18 4.22 8.49
CA SER A 184 -10.63 3.08 9.28
C SER A 184 -11.62 2.19 8.53
N GLN A 185 -12.50 2.76 7.70
CA GLN A 185 -13.45 1.99 6.90
C GLN A 185 -12.75 1.22 5.79
N LEU A 186 -11.82 1.87 5.08
CA LEU A 186 -11.07 1.24 3.98
C LEU A 186 -10.15 0.12 4.48
N THR A 187 -9.39 0.36 5.55
CA THR A 187 -8.51 -0.66 6.15
C THR A 187 -9.29 -1.83 6.75
N LYS A 188 -10.42 -1.55 7.42
CA LYS A 188 -11.31 -2.62 7.91
C LYS A 188 -11.88 -3.45 6.77
N LEU A 189 -12.33 -2.80 5.70
CA LEU A 189 -12.85 -3.49 4.53
C LEU A 189 -11.77 -4.32 3.84
N ALA A 190 -10.56 -3.78 3.68
CA ALA A 190 -9.42 -4.53 3.16
C ALA A 190 -9.16 -5.79 4.00
N MET A 191 -9.13 -5.65 5.33
CA MET A 191 -8.97 -6.77 6.25
C MET A 191 -10.06 -7.84 6.07
N ASP A 192 -11.32 -7.42 5.92
CA ASP A 192 -12.48 -8.32 5.77
C ASP A 192 -12.51 -9.06 4.41
N LEU A 193 -11.90 -8.48 3.38
CA LEU A 193 -11.84 -9.10 2.05
C LEU A 193 -10.64 -10.03 1.89
N MET A 194 -9.61 -9.90 2.72
CA MET A 194 -8.43 -10.75 2.65
C MET A 194 -8.70 -12.12 3.29
N PRO A 195 -8.29 -13.22 2.64
CA PRO A 195 -8.52 -14.56 3.16
C PRO A 195 -7.65 -14.86 4.38
N GLU A 196 -8.04 -15.89 5.14
CA GLU A 196 -7.35 -16.32 6.37
C GLU A 196 -7.15 -17.85 6.44
N ARG A 197 -7.09 -18.51 5.29
CA ARG A 197 -7.24 -19.98 5.18
C ARG A 197 -6.02 -20.72 5.73
N ASN A 198 -4.87 -20.04 5.81
CA ASN A 198 -3.61 -20.60 6.29
C ASN A 198 -2.79 -19.53 7.02
N SER A 199 -1.72 -19.95 7.70
CA SER A 199 -0.82 -19.07 8.46
C SER A 199 -0.23 -17.94 7.63
N PHE A 200 0.14 -18.20 6.37
CA PHE A 200 0.69 -17.16 5.50
C PHE A 200 -0.34 -16.07 5.19
N GLU A 201 -1.56 -16.45 4.83
CA GLU A 201 -2.65 -15.50 4.59
C GLU A 201 -3.00 -14.70 5.85
N ARG A 202 -3.01 -15.34 7.02
CA ARG A 202 -3.18 -14.65 8.31
C ARG A 202 -2.07 -13.65 8.58
N TYR A 203 -0.83 -14.05 8.37
CA TYR A 203 0.34 -13.19 8.51
C TYR A 203 0.25 -11.96 7.59
N VAL A 204 -0.08 -12.15 6.31
CA VAL A 204 -0.19 -11.05 5.34
C VAL A 204 -1.33 -10.10 5.72
N ARG A 205 -2.49 -10.63 6.12
CA ARG A 205 -3.61 -9.81 6.59
C ARG A 205 -3.25 -9.02 7.85
N ALA A 206 -2.57 -9.63 8.82
CA ALA A 206 -2.16 -8.96 10.05
C ALA A 206 -1.10 -7.86 9.79
N SER A 207 -0.07 -8.17 8.99
CA SER A 207 1.04 -7.25 8.69
C SER A 207 0.67 -6.09 7.75
N GLY A 208 -0.42 -6.22 6.98
CA GLY A 208 -0.96 -5.14 6.15
C GLY A 208 -2.18 -4.48 6.78
N PRO A 209 -3.40 -4.87 6.39
CA PRO A 209 -4.61 -4.18 6.83
C PRO A 209 -4.96 -4.31 8.31
N GLY A 210 -4.50 -5.35 9.00
CA GLY A 210 -4.66 -5.48 10.45
C GLY A 210 -3.97 -4.35 11.22
N ASP A 211 -2.67 -4.15 10.95
CA ASP A 211 -1.88 -3.04 11.51
C ASP A 211 -2.43 -1.68 11.08
N SER A 212 -2.72 -1.52 9.79
CA SER A 212 -3.23 -0.26 9.24
C SER A 212 -4.59 0.13 9.86
N TYR A 213 -5.46 -0.84 10.12
CA TYR A 213 -6.74 -0.61 10.80
C TYR A 213 -6.54 -0.21 12.27
N ALA A 214 -5.62 -0.86 12.98
CA ALA A 214 -5.27 -0.45 14.34
C ALA A 214 -4.74 0.99 14.38
N TRP A 215 -3.89 1.36 13.42
CA TRP A 215 -3.40 2.72 13.28
C TRP A 215 -4.52 3.72 13.00
N ALA A 216 -5.45 3.39 12.10
CA ALA A 216 -6.61 4.24 11.82
C ALA A 216 -7.51 4.44 13.07
N LEU A 217 -7.74 3.38 13.84
CA LEU A 217 -8.47 3.46 15.11
C LEU A 217 -7.75 4.36 16.12
N PHE A 218 -6.43 4.24 16.23
CA PHE A 218 -5.61 5.07 17.09
C PHE A 218 -5.73 6.55 16.71
N ARG A 219 -5.62 6.86 15.42
CA ARG A 219 -5.71 8.23 14.88
C ARG A 219 -7.11 8.84 15.05
N LEU A 220 -8.15 8.01 15.13
CA LEU A 220 -9.50 8.41 15.53
C LEU A 220 -9.67 8.68 17.03
N GLY A 221 -8.67 8.40 17.86
CA GLY A 221 -8.75 8.47 19.31
C GLY A 221 -9.45 7.27 19.96
N ARG A 222 -9.67 6.18 19.22
CA ARG A 222 -10.29 4.93 19.73
C ARG A 222 -9.22 4.02 20.34
N THR A 223 -8.45 4.56 21.29
CA THR A 223 -7.22 3.93 21.82
C THR A 223 -7.44 2.52 22.37
N ALA A 224 -8.55 2.26 23.06
CA ALA A 224 -8.84 0.93 23.62
C ALA A 224 -9.02 -0.14 22.53
N GLU A 225 -9.70 0.22 21.43
CA GLU A 225 -9.93 -0.68 20.30
C GLU A 225 -8.66 -0.86 19.47
N ALA A 226 -7.91 0.22 19.25
CA ALA A 226 -6.60 0.17 18.60
C ALA A 226 -5.63 -0.75 19.36
N LEU A 227 -5.62 -0.66 20.69
CA LEU A 227 -4.76 -1.50 21.53
C LEU A 227 -5.13 -2.98 21.42
N LYS A 228 -6.44 -3.30 21.43
CA LYS A 228 -6.90 -4.67 21.24
C LYS A 228 -6.49 -5.20 19.86
N GLN A 229 -6.75 -4.44 18.80
CA GLN A 229 -6.44 -4.83 17.43
C GLN A 229 -4.93 -5.01 17.23
N GLN A 230 -4.10 -4.07 17.70
CA GLN A 230 -2.65 -4.14 17.52
C GLN A 230 -2.03 -5.30 18.31
N ALA A 231 -2.56 -5.61 19.50
CA ALA A 231 -2.12 -6.77 20.26
C ALA A 231 -2.41 -8.09 19.51
N GLU A 232 -3.57 -8.19 18.85
CA GLU A 232 -3.92 -9.33 18.00
C GLU A 232 -3.00 -9.44 16.78
N VAL A 233 -2.68 -8.31 16.12
CA VAL A 233 -1.71 -8.26 15.03
C VAL A 233 -0.36 -8.80 15.47
N ILE A 234 0.20 -8.29 16.57
CA ILE A 234 1.51 -8.73 17.07
C ILE A 234 1.50 -10.21 17.43
N ALA A 235 0.43 -10.71 18.05
CA ALA A 235 0.29 -12.13 18.37
C ALA A 235 0.32 -13.00 17.10
N ILE A 236 -0.47 -12.65 16.08
CA ILE A 236 -0.49 -13.37 14.80
C ILE A 236 0.88 -13.35 14.14
N LEU A 237 1.58 -12.20 14.12
CA LEU A 237 2.90 -12.11 13.51
C LEU A 237 3.95 -12.94 14.26
N GLY A 238 3.85 -13.04 15.58
CA GLY A 238 4.70 -13.92 16.39
C GLY A 238 4.43 -15.41 16.14
N ASP A 239 3.15 -15.80 16.08
CA ASP A 239 2.74 -17.19 15.90
C ASP A 239 2.98 -17.69 14.47
N ASP A 240 2.60 -16.90 13.46
CA ASP A 240 2.60 -17.30 12.06
C ASP A 240 3.86 -16.86 11.28
N GLY A 241 4.62 -15.87 11.77
CA GLY A 241 5.87 -15.43 11.13
C GLY A 241 7.02 -16.42 11.33
N GLY A 242 6.94 -17.26 12.35
CA GLY A 242 8.03 -18.14 12.77
C GLY A 242 9.18 -17.38 13.46
N PRO A 243 10.14 -18.09 14.07
CA PRO A 243 11.12 -17.51 14.99
C PRO A 243 12.10 -16.51 14.36
N ASN A 244 12.15 -16.44 13.03
CA ASN A 244 13.08 -15.60 12.27
C ASN A 244 12.39 -14.49 11.45
N THR A 245 11.08 -14.26 11.64
CA THR A 245 10.34 -13.21 10.94
C THR A 245 9.71 -12.27 11.97
N PRO A 246 10.51 -11.42 12.64
CA PRO A 246 9.96 -10.46 13.58
C PRO A 246 9.06 -9.44 12.86
N PRO A 247 8.08 -8.85 13.56
CA PRO A 247 7.32 -7.73 13.02
C PRO A 247 8.23 -6.58 12.58
N SER A 248 7.82 -5.84 11.55
CA SER A 248 8.59 -4.69 11.06
C SER A 248 8.72 -3.60 12.14
N ALA A 249 9.74 -2.76 12.01
CA ALA A 249 9.95 -1.62 12.91
C ALA A 249 8.72 -0.69 13.00
N GLU A 250 7.98 -0.54 11.90
CA GLU A 250 6.79 0.31 11.80
C GLU A 250 5.61 -0.26 12.61
N ILE A 251 5.33 -1.57 12.50
CA ILE A 251 4.28 -2.24 13.29
C ILE A 251 4.58 -2.13 14.80
N ILE A 252 5.84 -2.28 15.18
CA ILE A 252 6.27 -2.12 16.58
C ILE A 252 6.18 -0.65 17.02
N TYR A 253 6.52 0.29 16.14
CA TYR A 253 6.34 1.71 16.41
C TYR A 253 4.87 2.05 16.67
N HIS A 254 3.94 1.57 15.83
CA HIS A 254 2.50 1.77 16.03
C HIS A 254 2.06 1.24 17.40
N TRP A 255 2.53 0.06 17.79
CA TRP A 255 2.28 -0.48 19.13
C TRP A 255 2.78 0.43 20.25
N GLY A 256 4.01 0.93 20.13
CA GLY A 256 4.59 1.86 21.10
C GLY A 256 3.80 3.15 21.23
N ALA A 257 3.39 3.74 20.09
CA ALA A 257 2.59 4.96 20.05
C ALA A 257 1.21 4.77 20.70
N ILE A 258 0.54 3.65 20.41
CA ILE A 258 -0.74 3.29 21.03
C ILE A 258 -0.57 3.07 22.54
N CYS A 259 0.47 2.33 22.95
CA CYS A 259 0.76 2.08 24.36
C CYS A 259 0.98 3.37 25.14
N ARG A 260 1.74 4.31 24.59
CA ARG A 260 2.02 5.60 25.23
C ARG A 260 0.74 6.37 25.53
N VAL A 261 -0.14 6.53 24.52
CA VAL A 261 -1.43 7.23 24.71
C VAL A 261 -2.36 6.46 25.66
N ALA A 262 -2.23 5.13 25.72
CA ALA A 262 -2.93 4.31 26.70
C ALA A 262 -2.34 4.37 28.13
N GLY A 263 -1.31 5.20 28.37
CA GLY A 263 -0.64 5.33 29.67
C GLY A 263 0.29 4.15 30.03
N ARG A 264 0.65 3.31 29.05
CA ARG A 264 1.52 2.14 29.24
C ARG A 264 2.97 2.50 28.90
N GLU A 265 3.55 3.41 29.67
CA GLU A 265 4.85 4.03 29.38
C GLU A 265 6.00 3.03 29.23
N ASN A 266 6.10 2.02 30.10
CA ASN A 266 7.15 1.01 29.98
C ASN A 266 7.01 0.20 28.69
N SER A 267 5.80 -0.25 28.35
CA SER A 267 5.54 -0.96 27.11
C SER A 267 5.82 -0.10 25.88
N ALA A 268 5.53 1.20 25.94
CA ALA A 268 5.85 2.13 24.86
C ALA A 268 7.36 2.28 24.67
N ARG A 269 8.11 2.48 25.76
CA ARG A 269 9.58 2.58 25.72
C ARG A 269 10.22 1.30 25.19
N ASP A 270 9.76 0.14 25.65
CA ASP A 270 10.25 -1.15 25.19
C ASP A 270 10.00 -1.33 23.68
N ALA A 271 8.79 -0.98 23.23
CA ALA A 271 8.43 -1.01 21.81
C ALA A 271 9.30 -0.07 20.97
N PHE A 272 9.48 1.19 21.36
CA PHE A 272 10.31 2.13 20.61
C PHE A 272 11.78 1.69 20.56
N THR A 273 12.31 1.17 21.67
CA THR A 273 13.66 0.62 21.73
C THR A 273 13.81 -0.58 20.79
N TYR A 274 12.83 -1.48 20.80
CA TYR A 274 12.82 -2.65 19.92
C TYR A 274 12.72 -2.24 18.45
N ALA A 275 11.81 -1.32 18.09
CA ALA A 275 11.67 -0.80 16.73
C ALA A 275 12.98 -0.17 16.22
N LEU A 276 13.67 0.58 17.07
CA LEU A 276 14.95 1.20 16.74
C LEU A 276 16.04 0.16 16.43
N SER A 277 16.01 -1.00 17.11
CA SER A 277 16.93 -2.12 16.86
C SER A 277 16.71 -2.84 15.53
N GLN A 278 15.53 -2.68 14.90
CA GLN A 278 15.16 -3.35 13.65
C GLN A 278 15.67 -2.63 12.39
N ASN A 279 16.65 -1.74 12.52
CA ASN A 279 17.17 -0.91 11.43
C ASN A 279 16.06 -0.17 10.64
N PRO A 280 15.28 0.70 11.32
CA PRO A 280 14.20 1.46 10.69
C PRO A 280 14.72 2.41 9.61
N SER A 281 13.81 2.93 8.78
CA SER A 281 14.13 4.03 7.86
C SER A 281 14.69 5.23 8.61
N PRO A 282 15.47 6.11 7.95
CA PRO A 282 15.97 7.33 8.58
C PRO A 282 14.87 8.18 9.23
N GLU A 283 13.73 8.31 8.57
CA GLU A 283 12.57 9.04 9.10
C GLU A 283 12.02 8.40 10.37
N LEU A 284 11.78 7.09 10.34
CA LEU A 284 11.22 6.40 11.49
C LEU A 284 12.23 6.39 12.65
N ARG A 285 13.53 6.34 12.36
CA ARG A 285 14.59 6.51 13.36
C ARG A 285 14.48 7.85 14.09
N GLU A 286 14.38 8.96 13.36
CA GLU A 286 14.23 10.30 13.95
C GLU A 286 13.01 10.36 14.87
N ILE A 287 11.89 9.79 14.42
CA ILE A 287 10.66 9.71 15.22
C ILE A 287 10.88 8.89 16.50
N LEU A 288 11.49 7.71 16.39
CA LEU A 288 11.75 6.82 17.53
C LEU A 288 12.69 7.48 18.56
N GLU A 289 13.76 8.11 18.11
CA GLU A 289 14.70 8.83 18.98
C GLU A 289 14.04 10.01 19.70
N ALA A 290 13.16 10.74 19.00
CA ALA A 290 12.38 11.83 19.59
C ALA A 290 11.36 11.31 20.63
N ASN A 291 10.75 10.14 20.39
CA ASN A 291 9.86 9.49 21.37
C ASN A 291 10.62 9.03 22.62
N LEU A 292 11.82 8.46 22.45
CA LEU A 292 12.63 7.94 23.56
C LEU A 292 13.27 9.05 24.42
N SER A 293 13.60 10.19 23.81
CA SER A 293 14.17 11.35 24.52
C SER A 293 13.12 12.19 25.25
N GLY A 294 11.82 11.92 25.05
CA GLY A 294 10.73 12.72 25.62
C GLY A 294 10.52 14.06 24.91
N ALA A 295 11.11 14.27 23.73
CA ALA A 295 11.01 15.51 22.98
C ALA A 295 9.65 15.72 22.27
N LEU A 296 8.80 14.69 22.22
CA LEU A 296 7.47 14.71 21.61
C LEU A 296 6.33 14.77 22.65
N VAL A 297 6.58 15.32 23.85
CA VAL A 297 5.60 15.56 24.91
C VAL A 297 5.02 16.96 24.80
#